data_AF-A0A699X0F7-F1
#
_entry.id   AF-A0A699X0F7-F1
#
_cell.length_a   1.000
_cell.length_b   1.000
_cell.length_c   1.000
_cell.angle_alpha   90.00
_cell.angle_beta   90.00
_cell.angle_gamma   90.00
#
_symmetry.space_group_name_H-M   'P 1'
#
loop_
_entity.id
_entity.type
_entity.pdbx_description
1 polymer ?
#
loop_
_entity_poly.entity_id
_entity_poly.type
_entity_poly.pdbx_seq_one_letter_code
_entity_poly.pdbx_strand_id
1 'polypeptide(L)' 'MELWDLKVKESDKIEKYVGGLPDMIHGSVVASKPKTMQEAIEIATELMDKKIRTFAEPETASKRKFENTSRSTQNQQ' A
#
# COMPACT_ATOMS: atom_id res chain seq x y z
N MET A 1 -4.20 34.44 18.76
CA MET A 1 -3.72 33.56 17.69
C MET A 1 -4.92 33.28 16.82
N GLU A 2 -4.86 33.69 15.56
CA GLU A 2 -6.04 33.68 14.70
C GLU A 2 -6.29 32.29 14.09
N LEU A 3 -7.52 32.01 13.68
CA LEU A 3 -7.87 30.72 13.06
C LEU A 3 -7.11 30.49 11.74
N TRP A 4 -6.85 31.57 11.00
CA TRP A 4 -6.08 31.51 9.76
C TRP A 4 -4.62 31.13 10.01
N ASP A 5 -4.00 31.65 11.09
CA ASP A 5 -2.64 31.30 11.50
C ASP A 5 -2.49 29.80 11.80
N LEU A 6 -3.52 29.20 12.40
CA LEU A 6 -3.53 27.77 12.71
C LEU A 6 -3.58 26.95 11.43
N LYS A 7 -4.41 27.35 10.46
CA LYS A 7 -4.58 26.65 9.19
C LYS A 7 -3.34 26.70 8.31
N VAL A 8 -2.63 27.83 8.30
CA VAL A 8 -1.34 27.95 7.59
C VAL A 8 -0.29 27.03 8.23
N LYS A 9 -0.17 27.05 9.57
CA LYS A 9 0.77 26.17 10.29
C LYS A 9 0.43 24.69 10.12
N GLU A 10 -0.84 24.33 10.04
CA GLU A 10 -1.28 22.96 9.81
C GLU A 10 -0.97 22.50 8.38
N SER A 11 -1.19 23.37 7.39
CA SER A 11 -0.89 23.07 5.99
C SER A 11 0.62 22.83 5.78
N ASP A 12 1.49 23.66 6.36
CA ASP A 12 2.95 23.47 6.31
C ASP A 12 3.38 22.12 6.90
N LYS A 13 2.81 21.74 8.05
CA LYS A 13 3.07 20.44 8.67
C LYS A 13 2.65 19.27 7.77
N ILE A 14 1.50 19.39 7.11
CA ILE A 14 0.99 18.37 6.18
C ILE A 14 1.93 18.26 4.98
N GLU A 15 2.35 19.37 4.37
CA GLU A 15 3.29 19.35 3.24
C GLU A 15 4.62 18.70 3.60
N LYS A 16 5.18 19.02 4.77
CA LYS A 16 6.43 18.41 5.25
C LYS A 16 6.28 16.91 5.52
N TYR A 17 5.14 16.48 6.05
CA TYR A 17 4.85 15.06 6.26
C TYR A 17 4.72 14.32 4.93
N VAL A 18 3.91 14.85 4.00
CA VAL A 18 3.68 14.26 2.69
C VAL A 18 4.99 14.15 1.90
N GLY A 19 5.83 15.20 1.92
CA GLY A 19 7.13 15.18 1.25
C GLY A 19 8.15 14.16 1.80
N GLY A 20 7.90 13.59 2.99
CA GLY A 20 8.71 12.52 3.56
C GLY A 20 8.19 11.10 3.27
N LEU A 21 7.05 10.96 2.57
CA LEU A 21 6.44 9.66 2.31
C LEU A 21 7.12 8.92 1.14
N PRO A 22 7.12 7.57 1.16
CA PRO A 22 7.55 6.78 0.00
C PRO A 22 6.71 7.09 -1.24
N ASP A 23 7.36 7.15 -2.42
CA ASP A 23 6.71 7.41 -3.72
C ASP A 23 5.47 6.54 -3.98
N MET A 24 5.54 5.31 -3.48
CA MET A 24 4.50 4.29 -3.59
C MET A 24 3.14 4.71 -2.98
N ILE A 25 3.14 5.61 -2.00
CA ILE A 25 1.92 6.13 -1.35
C ILE A 25 1.78 7.65 -1.48
N HIS A 26 2.87 8.36 -1.79
CA HIS A 26 2.91 9.82 -1.93
C HIS A 26 1.81 10.36 -2.85
N GLY A 27 1.71 9.83 -4.08
CA GLY A 27 0.70 10.28 -5.05
C GLY A 27 -0.74 10.09 -4.57
N SER A 28 -1.01 9.00 -3.86
CA SER A 28 -2.33 8.71 -3.30
C SER A 28 -2.69 9.65 -2.14
N VAL A 29 -1.73 9.96 -1.25
CA VAL A 29 -1.95 10.91 -0.15
C VAL A 29 -2.17 12.33 -0.69
N VAL A 30 -1.38 12.77 -1.68
CA VAL A 30 -1.56 14.09 -2.34
C VAL A 30 -2.94 14.19 -2.99
N ALA A 31 -3.39 13.14 -3.68
CA ALA A 31 -4.69 13.12 -4.35
C ALA A 31 -5.88 13.25 -3.37
N SER A 32 -5.75 12.70 -2.17
CA SER A 32 -6.79 12.76 -1.13
C SER A 32 -6.93 14.13 -0.46
N LYS A 33 -5.94 15.03 -0.62
CA LYS A 33 -5.95 16.41 -0.08
C LYS A 33 -6.36 16.47 1.41
N PRO A 34 -5.59 15.83 2.32
CA PRO A 34 -5.89 15.86 3.74
C PRO A 34 -5.90 17.30 4.25
N LYS A 35 -6.88 17.62 5.10
CA LYS A 35 -7.04 18.94 5.71
C LYS A 35 -6.34 19.01 7.05
N THR A 36 -6.13 17.86 7.69
CA THR A 36 -5.50 17.73 9.00
C THR A 36 -4.34 16.73 8.96
N MET A 37 -3.45 16.84 9.94
CA MET A 37 -2.36 15.87 10.12
C MET A 37 -2.86 14.44 10.36
N GLN A 38 -3.97 14.28 11.10
CA GLN A 38 -4.53 12.96 11.39
C GLN A 38 -5.04 12.28 10.13
N GLU A 39 -5.76 13.00 9.26
CA GLU A 39 -6.20 12.46 7.97
C GLU A 39 -5.01 12.00 7.13
N ALA A 40 -3.93 12.79 7.06
CA ALA A 40 -2.74 12.41 6.31
C ALA A 40 -2.11 11.10 6.84
N ILE A 41 -2.05 10.93 8.16
CA ILE A 41 -1.52 9.73 8.82
C ILE A 41 -2.44 8.52 8.59
N GLU A 42 -3.75 8.71 8.71
CA GLU A 42 -4.74 7.65 8.53
C GLU A 42 -4.71 7.12 7.09
N ILE A 43 -4.70 8.02 6.10
CA ILE A 43 -4.60 7.64 4.68
C ILE A 43 -3.28 6.91 4.41
N ALA A 44 -2.14 7.42 4.91
CA ALA A 44 -0.85 6.77 4.72
C ALA A 44 -0.82 5.36 5.34
N THR A 45 -1.38 5.20 6.54
CA THR A 45 -1.44 3.91 7.25
C THR A 45 -2.37 2.93 6.55
N GLU A 46 -3.55 3.38 6.11
CA GLU A 46 -4.48 2.56 5.35
C GLU A 46 -3.86 2.06 4.04
N LEU A 47 -3.11 2.92 3.34
CA LEU A 47 -2.42 2.54 2.10
C LEU A 47 -1.29 1.53 2.32
N MET A 48 -0.57 1.64 3.44
CA MET A 48 0.43 0.64 3.84
C MET A 48 -0.21 -0.70 4.18
N ASP A 49 -1.26 -0.69 5.01
CA ASP A 49 -1.97 -1.89 5.44
C ASP A 49 -2.62 -2.64 4.27
N LYS A 50 -3.24 -1.91 3.33
CA LYS A 50 -3.81 -2.50 2.11
C LYS A 50 -2.76 -3.23 1.29
N LYS A 51 -1.59 -2.63 1.09
CA LYS A 51 -0.48 -3.28 0.36
C LYS A 51 0.05 -4.50 1.12
N ILE A 52 0.24 -4.40 2.44
CA ILE A 52 0.66 -5.55 3.25
C ILE A 52 -0.34 -6.70 3.14
N ARG A 53 -1.66 -6.42 3.20
CA ARG A 53 -2.70 -7.44 3.01
C ARG A 53 -2.66 -8.10 1.62
N THR A 54 -2.43 -7.33 0.56
CA THR A 54 -2.31 -7.89 -0.81
C THR A 54 -1.08 -8.78 -0.97
N PHE A 55 0.02 -8.51 -0.27
CA PHE A 55 1.21 -9.37 -0.27
C PHE A 55 1.17 -10.51 0.76
N ALA A 56 0.35 -10.38 1.81
CA ALA A 56 0.14 -11.40 2.84
C ALA A 56 -0.99 -12.38 2.46
N GLU A 57 -1.73 -12.15 1.37
CA GLU A 57 -2.52 -13.20 0.75
C GLU A 57 -1.57 -14.31 0.25
N PRO A 58 -1.67 -15.51 0.83
CA PRO A 58 -0.53 -16.39 0.94
C PRO A 58 -0.12 -17.02 -0.39
N GLU A 59 1.20 -17.13 -0.57
CA GLU A 59 1.90 -18.06 -1.47
C GLU A 59 1.52 -19.56 -1.26
N THR A 60 0.40 -19.87 -0.60
CA THR A 60 -0.15 -21.22 -0.44
C THR A 60 -1.24 -21.55 -1.46
N ALA A 61 -1.82 -20.55 -2.16
CA ALA A 61 -2.77 -20.82 -3.25
C ALA A 61 -2.09 -21.17 -4.59
N SER A 62 -0.86 -20.72 -4.81
CA SER A 62 -0.10 -20.98 -6.05
C SER A 62 0.99 -22.05 -5.90
N LYS A 63 0.74 -23.10 -5.10
CA LYS A 63 1.46 -24.38 -5.19
C LYS A 63 0.65 -25.48 -5.86
N ARG A 64 -0.36 -25.12 -6.66
CA ARG A 64 -0.97 -26.07 -7.61
C ARG A 64 -0.43 -25.83 -9.00
N LYS A 65 0.35 -26.83 -9.43
CA LYS A 65 0.65 -27.21 -10.82
C LYS A 65 1.96 -26.69 -11.38
N PHE A 66 3.08 -27.24 -10.91
CA PHE A 66 4.17 -27.56 -11.83
C PHE A 66 5.06 -28.68 -11.31
N GLU A 67 4.73 -29.93 -11.64
CA GLU A 67 5.69 -31.03 -11.82
C GLU A 67 4.91 -32.16 -12.52
N ASN A 68 4.99 -32.21 -13.85
CA ASN A 68 6.01 -32.88 -14.67
C ASN A 68 5.70 -34.38 -14.84
N THR A 69 5.22 -34.68 -16.05
CA THR A 69 5.49 -35.86 -16.89
C THR A 69 6.13 -37.08 -16.22
N SER A 70 5.37 -38.17 -16.17
CA SER A 70 5.92 -39.50 -16.44
C SER A 70 4.88 -40.31 -17.21
N ARG A 71 5.00 -40.23 -18.53
CA ARG A 71 4.33 -41.11 -19.47
C ARG A 71 4.97 -42.48 -19.36
N SER A 72 4.52 -43.31 -18.42
CA SER A 72 4.82 -44.75 -18.46
C SER A 72 3.78 -45.44 -19.34
N THR A 73 3.98 -45.38 -20.65
CA THR A 73 3.53 -46.45 -21.56
C THR A 73 4.54 -47.57 -21.40
N GLN A 74 4.36 -48.40 -20.37
CA GLN A 74 5.06 -49.66 -20.29
C GLN A 74 4.29 -50.66 -21.15
N ASN A 75 4.86 -50.92 -22.32
CA ASN A 75 4.60 -52.03 -23.23
C ASN A 75 3.79 -53.18 -22.61
N GLN A 76 2.57 -53.36 -23.10
CA GLN A 76 1.95 -54.67 -23.16
C GLN A 76 2.18 -55.20 -24.57
N GLN A 77 3.21 -56.04 -24.75
CA GLN A 77 3.24 -57.28 -25.52
C GLN A 77 4.67 -57.83 -25.60
#